data_AF-A0A7S1LLA2-F1
#
_entry.id   AF-A0A7S1LLA2-F1
#
_cell.length_a   1.000
_cell.length_b   1.000
_cell.length_c   1.000
_cell.angle_alpha   90.00
_cell.angle_beta   90.00
_cell.angle_gamma   90.00
#
_symmetry.space_group_name_H-M   'P 1'
#
loop_
_entity.id
_entity.type
_entity.pdbx_description
1 polymer ?
#
loop_
_entity_poly.entity_id
_entity_poly.type
_entity_poly.pdbx_seq_one_letter_code
_entity_poly.pdbx_strand_id
1 'polypeptide(L)'
;AREKEAVALKKSRRAEYEIGWKVEHIPRGIELAKELGCTQQAMFCLALDADTRTVRIVPTIEPAASVNLEYLSLALQVRLLEGREPFFSLDPVDPRDRGSMQEKRF
;
A
#
# COMPACT_ATOMS: atom_id res chain seq x y z
N ALA A 1 -7.57 -32.44 -3.01
CA ALA A 1 -8.75 -32.06 -2.20
C ALA A 1 -8.50 -30.75 -1.45
N ARG A 2 -7.52 -30.73 -0.52
CA ARG A 2 -7.10 -29.56 0.27
C ARG A 2 -6.90 -28.24 -0.51
N GLU A 3 -6.28 -28.31 -1.68
CA GLU A 3 -6.00 -27.11 -2.49
C GLU A 3 -7.27 -26.49 -3.07
N LYS A 4 -8.26 -27.32 -3.46
CA LYS A 4 -9.56 -26.84 -3.95
C LYS A 4 -10.37 -26.17 -2.83
N GLU A 5 -10.31 -26.72 -1.61
CA GLU A 5 -10.94 -26.14 -0.42
C GLU A 5 -10.31 -24.79 -0.06
N ALA A 6 -8.98 -24.68 -0.10
CA ALA A 6 -8.27 -23.43 0.14
C ALA A 6 -8.62 -22.34 -0.89
N VAL A 7 -8.73 -22.72 -2.18
CA VAL A 7 -9.14 -21.81 -3.25
C VAL A 7 -10.59 -21.36 -3.06
N ALA A 8 -11.50 -22.27 -2.71
CA ALA A 8 -12.91 -21.96 -2.46
C ALA A 8 -13.07 -21.02 -1.26
N LEU A 9 -12.37 -21.29 -0.16
CA LEU A 9 -12.35 -20.42 1.02
C LEU A 9 -11.79 -19.03 0.69
N LYS A 10 -10.70 -18.95 -0.08
CA LYS A 10 -10.12 -17.68 -0.52
C LYS A 10 -11.10 -16.90 -1.40
N LYS A 11 -11.84 -17.56 -2.29
CA LYS A 11 -12.86 -16.92 -3.14
C LYS A 11 -14.05 -16.43 -2.31
N SER A 12 -14.53 -17.23 -1.37
CA SER A 12 -15.64 -16.86 -0.46
C SER A 12 -15.28 -15.65 0.39
N ARG A 13 -14.10 -15.64 1.04
CA ARG A 13 -13.64 -14.49 1.84
C ARG A 13 -13.44 -13.23 1.00
N ARG A 14 -12.99 -13.36 -0.25
CA ARG A 14 -12.88 -12.22 -1.16
C ARG A 14 -14.24 -11.61 -1.51
N ALA A 15 -15.28 -12.43 -1.65
CA ALA A 15 -16.63 -11.92 -1.86
C ALA A 15 -17.20 -11.31 -0.57
N GLU A 16 -17.05 -11.98 0.58
CA GLU A 16 -17.58 -11.56 1.88
C GLU A 16 -16.99 -10.22 2.35
N TYR A 17 -15.67 -10.07 2.30
CA TYR A 17 -14.98 -8.86 2.74
C TYR A 17 -14.62 -7.92 1.57
N GLU A 18 -15.23 -8.13 0.40
CA GLU A 18 -14.97 -7.36 -0.82
C GLU A 18 -13.48 -7.20 -1.17
N ILE A 19 -12.68 -8.24 -0.88
CA ILE A 19 -11.23 -8.24 -1.08
C ILE A 19 -10.93 -8.33 -2.58
N GLY A 20 -10.62 -7.19 -3.18
CA GLY A 20 -10.19 -7.05 -4.57
C GLY A 20 -10.15 -5.57 -4.97
N TRP A 21 -9.30 -5.23 -5.94
CA TRP A 21 -9.29 -3.87 -6.48
C TRP A 21 -10.57 -3.65 -7.29
N LYS A 22 -11.52 -2.90 -6.73
CA LYS A 22 -12.69 -2.40 -7.44
C LYS A 22 -12.48 -0.92 -7.75
N VAL A 23 -12.61 -0.53 -9.02
CA VAL A 23 -12.36 0.85 -9.48
C VAL A 23 -13.22 1.87 -8.73
N GLU A 24 -14.45 1.50 -8.44
CA GLU A 24 -15.45 2.26 -7.69
C GLU A 24 -15.05 2.52 -6.22
N HIS A 25 -14.21 1.67 -5.65
CA HIS A 25 -13.66 1.82 -4.30
C HIS A 25 -12.21 2.33 -4.30
N ILE A 26 -11.67 2.71 -5.47
CA ILE A 26 -10.37 3.38 -5.50
C ILE A 26 -10.55 4.73 -4.80
N PRO A 27 -9.87 4.93 -3.67
CA PRO A 27 -10.09 6.16 -2.94
C PRO A 27 -9.58 7.35 -3.72
N ARG A 28 -10.43 8.36 -3.82
CA ARG A 28 -10.08 9.60 -4.51
C ARG A 28 -9.33 10.46 -3.51
N GLY A 29 -8.01 10.37 -3.53
CA GLY A 29 -7.12 11.20 -2.70
C GLY A 29 -7.11 12.69 -3.04
N ILE A 30 -8.16 13.23 -3.69
CA ILE A 30 -8.23 14.63 -4.15
C ILE A 30 -8.26 15.60 -2.97
N GLU A 31 -9.08 15.33 -1.95
CA GLU A 31 -9.16 16.18 -0.76
C GLU A 31 -7.87 16.10 0.06
N LEU A 32 -7.32 14.89 0.25
CA LEU A 32 -6.07 14.69 0.97
C LEU A 32 -4.89 15.36 0.23
N ALA A 33 -4.84 15.23 -1.11
CA ALA A 33 -3.85 15.92 -1.93
C ALA A 33 -3.95 17.43 -1.75
N LYS A 34 -5.17 17.99 -1.72
CA LYS A 34 -5.38 19.42 -1.48
C LYS A 34 -4.88 19.86 -0.11
N GLU A 35 -5.16 19.12 0.96
CA GLU A 35 -4.63 19.39 2.31
C GLU A 35 -3.11 19.33 2.38
N LEU A 36 -2.50 18.44 1.59
CA LEU A 36 -1.05 18.27 1.49
C LEU A 36 -0.39 19.26 0.50
N GLY A 37 -1.14 20.22 -0.05
CA GLY A 37 -0.63 21.19 -1.03
C GLY A 37 -0.23 20.58 -2.38
N CYS A 38 -0.71 19.37 -2.67
CA CYS A 38 -0.43 18.62 -3.88
C CYS A 38 -1.35 19.07 -5.03
N THR A 39 -0.80 19.22 -6.24
CA THR A 39 -1.59 19.60 -7.43
C THR A 39 -2.38 18.41 -7.98
N GLN A 40 -3.59 18.66 -8.49
CA GLN A 40 -4.56 17.63 -8.89
C GLN A 40 -4.13 16.75 -10.09
N GLN A 41 -2.96 16.99 -10.68
CA GLN A 41 -2.53 16.43 -11.97
C GLN A 41 -1.30 15.52 -11.88
N ALA A 42 -0.78 15.25 -10.68
CA ALA A 42 0.40 14.42 -10.48
C ALA A 42 0.12 13.22 -9.57
N MET A 43 0.79 12.09 -9.83
CA MET A 43 0.94 11.03 -8.83
C MET A 43 1.98 11.50 -7.80
N PHE A 44 1.94 10.96 -6.58
CA PHE A 44 2.88 11.34 -5.52
C PHE A 44 3.53 10.10 -4.91
N CYS A 45 4.77 10.28 -4.42
CA CYS A 45 5.51 9.26 -3.69
C CYS A 45 6.10 9.84 -2.40
N LEU A 46 6.57 8.94 -1.53
CA LEU A 46 7.31 9.30 -0.33
C LEU A 46 8.81 9.26 -0.65
N ALA A 47 9.49 10.38 -0.41
CA ALA A 47 10.94 10.48 -0.53
C ALA A 47 11.56 10.70 0.84
N LEU A 48 12.62 9.96 1.16
CA LEU A 48 13.45 10.23 2.33
C LEU A 48 14.47 11.32 1.95
N ASP A 49 14.40 12.45 2.63
CA ASP A 49 15.40 13.50 2.54
C ASP A 49 16.63 13.06 3.34
N ALA A 50 17.76 12.87 2.64
CA ALA A 50 18.96 12.28 3.22
C ALA A 50 19.63 13.19 4.27
N ASP A 51 19.53 14.50 4.08
CA ASP A 51 20.20 15.48 4.93
C ASP A 51 19.44 15.67 6.25
N THR A 52 18.12 15.79 6.15
CA THR A 52 17.24 16.01 7.31
C THR A 52 16.76 14.72 7.97
N ARG A 53 16.93 13.57 7.30
CA ARG A 53 16.32 12.27 7.67
C ARG A 53 14.80 12.34 7.84
N THR A 54 14.14 13.20 7.07
CA THR A 54 12.68 13.36 7.11
C THR A 54 12.03 12.74 5.89
N VAL A 55 10.79 12.27 6.02
CA VAL A 55 10.00 11.78 4.90
C VAL A 55 9.14 12.92 4.36
N ARG A 56 9.19 13.15 3.05
CA ARG A 56 8.40 14.16 2.35
C ARG A 56 7.61 13.56 1.20
N ILE A 57 6.49 14.20 0.88
CA ILE A 57 5.66 13.85 -0.28
C ILE A 57 6.19 14.63 -1.49
N VAL A 58 6.48 13.92 -2.59
CA VAL A 58 6.98 14.55 -3.83
C VAL A 58 6.18 14.06 -5.04
N PRO A 59 5.96 14.90 -6.06
CA PRO A 59 5.32 14.47 -7.29
C PRO A 59 6.17 13.44 -8.02
N THR A 60 5.52 12.48 -8.67
CA THR A 60 6.13 11.45 -9.52
C THR A 60 5.31 11.24 -10.79
N ILE A 61 5.98 10.85 -11.86
CA ILE A 61 5.37 10.37 -13.10
C ILE A 61 5.47 8.86 -13.23
N GLU A 62 6.18 8.18 -12.31
CA GLU A 62 6.38 6.75 -12.32
C GLU A 62 5.32 6.06 -11.44
N PRO A 63 4.38 5.29 -12.03
CA PRO A 63 3.32 4.64 -11.27
C PRO A 63 3.86 3.64 -10.24
N ALA A 64 4.96 2.95 -10.55
CA ALA A 64 5.60 1.99 -9.67
C ALA A 64 6.21 2.63 -8.41
N ALA A 65 6.54 3.92 -8.48
CA ALA A 65 7.03 4.69 -7.34
C ALA A 65 5.89 5.35 -6.54
N SER A 66 4.66 5.37 -7.08
CA SER A 66 3.52 6.00 -6.41
C SER A 66 2.93 5.10 -5.31
N VAL A 67 2.53 5.72 -4.19
CA VAL A 67 1.93 5.00 -3.06
C VAL A 67 0.47 5.39 -2.94
N ASN A 68 -0.42 4.40 -2.81
CA ASN A 68 -1.80 4.67 -2.43
C ASN A 68 -1.83 5.04 -0.94
N LEU A 69 -1.92 6.34 -0.65
CA LEU A 69 -1.87 6.90 0.72
C LEU A 69 -2.98 6.36 1.62
N GLU A 70 -4.18 6.14 1.08
CA GLU A 70 -5.28 5.60 1.86
C GLU A 70 -5.07 4.12 2.18
N TYR A 71 -4.56 3.34 1.23
CA TYR A 71 -4.17 1.96 1.50
C TYR A 71 -3.07 1.87 2.56
N LEU A 72 -2.06 2.74 2.48
CA LEU A 72 -1.02 2.83 3.49
C LEU A 72 -1.62 3.21 4.85
N SER A 73 -2.46 4.24 4.92
CA SER A 73 -3.13 4.69 6.15
C SER A 73 -3.95 3.57 6.80
N LEU A 74 -4.80 2.89 6.02
CA LEU A 74 -5.59 1.76 6.48
C LEU A 74 -4.71 0.61 6.98
N ALA A 75 -3.64 0.27 6.26
CA ALA A 75 -2.71 -0.77 6.67
C ALA A 75 -2.04 -0.45 8.01
N LEU A 76 -1.59 0.79 8.22
CA LEU A 76 -1.00 1.22 9.49
C LEU A 76 -2.05 1.24 10.61
N GLN A 77 -3.27 1.71 10.34
CA GLN A 77 -4.37 1.74 11.32
C GLN A 77 -4.76 0.34 11.81
N VAL A 78 -4.87 -0.63 10.90
CA VAL A 78 -5.15 -2.03 11.27
C VAL A 78 -4.08 -2.58 12.21
N ARG A 79 -2.79 -2.32 11.93
CA ARG A 79 -1.71 -2.79 12.81
C ARG A 79 -1.78 -2.16 14.21
N LEU A 80 -2.06 -0.86 14.29
CA LEU A 80 -2.26 -0.18 15.57
C LEU A 80 -3.42 -0.78 16.37
N LEU A 81 -4.55 -1.04 15.71
CA LEU A 81 -5.72 -1.66 16.35
C LEU A 81 -5.44 -3.09 16.86
N GLU A 82 -4.54 -3.81 16.20
CA GLU A 82 -4.08 -5.14 16.62
C GLU A 82 -2.96 -5.10 17.67
N GLY A 83 -2.57 -3.92 18.16
CA GLY A 83 -1.47 -3.75 19.13
C GLY A 83 -0.09 -4.05 18.53
N ARG A 84 0.04 -3.97 17.20
CA ARG A 84 1.28 -4.21 16.46
C ARG A 84 1.89 -2.88 16.03
N GLU A 85 3.22 -2.84 15.93
CA GLU A 85 3.91 -1.69 15.38
C GLU A 85 3.43 -1.39 13.95
N PRO A 86 3.13 -0.12 13.60
CA PRO A 86 2.69 0.27 12.28
C PRO A 86 3.85 0.14 11.27
N PHE A 87 4.02 -1.07 10.77
CA PHE A 87 5.05 -1.43 9.81
C PHE A 87 4.44 -1.94 8.50
N PHE A 88 4.86 -1.32 7.40
CA PHE A 88 4.57 -1.76 6.04
C PHE A 88 5.89 -2.14 5.37
N SER A 89 6.25 -3.43 5.44
CA SER A 89 7.34 -3.96 4.61
C SER A 89 6.80 -4.86 3.52
N LEU A 90 7.36 -4.61 2.36
CA LEU A 90 7.35 -5.47 1.21
C LEU A 90 8.73 -6.12 1.21
N ASP A 91 8.88 -7.22 1.96
CA ASP A 91 10.17 -7.88 2.07
C ASP A 91 10.51 -8.47 0.70
N PRO A 92 11.73 -8.23 0.19
CA PRO A 92 12.17 -8.92 -1.02
C PRO A 92 12.21 -10.42 -0.76
N VAL A 93 11.65 -11.20 -1.69
CA VAL A 93 11.67 -12.68 -1.61
C VAL A 93 13.11 -13.19 -1.52
N ASP A 94 14.04 -12.57 -2.26
CA ASP A 94 15.48 -12.71 -2.07
C ASP A 94 16.10 -11.38 -1.60
N PRO A 95 16.56 -11.28 -0.34
CA PRO A 95 17.17 -10.06 0.20
C PRO A 95 18.49 -9.65 -0.47
N ARG A 96 19.06 -10.50 -1.33
CA ARG A 96 20.30 -10.20 -2.07
C ARG A 96 20.02 -9.67 -3.48
N ASP A 97 18.79 -9.78 -3.96
CA ASP A 97 18.38 -9.30 -5.27
C ASP A 97 17.52 -8.03 -5.14
N ARG A 98 18.03 -6.91 -5.65
CA ARG A 98 17.33 -5.61 -5.62
C ARG A 98 16.12 -5.56 -6.55
N GLY A 99 16.04 -6.47 -7.52
CA GLY A 99 14.89 -6.66 -8.40
C GLY A 99 13.92 -7.73 -7.91
N SER A 100 14.16 -8.30 -6.73
CA SER A 100 13.35 -9.40 -6.22
C SER A 100 11.89 -8.98 -6.07
N MET A 101 10.99 -9.86 -6.48
CA MET A 101 9.57 -9.75 -6.19
C MET A 101 9.39 -9.55 -4.67
N GLN A 102 8.43 -8.71 -4.31
CA GLN A 102 8.16 -8.42 -2.91
C GLN A 102 7.04 -9.32 -2.39
N GLU A 103 7.23 -9.88 -1.19
CA GLU A 103 6.18 -10.61 -0.49
C GLU A 103 5.76 -9.89 0.80
N LYS A 104 4.46 -9.94 1.07
CA LYS A 104 3.90 -9.44 2.33
C LYS A 104 4.09 -10.52 3.40
N ARG A 105 5.00 -10.29 4.35
CA ARG A 105 5.14 -11.12 5.55
C ARG A 105 4.22 -10.60 6.67
N PHE A 106 3.45 -11.49 7.29
CA PHE A 106 2.42 -11.16 8.30
C PHE A 106 2.99 -11.16 9.72
#